data_AF-A0A4Y2CXR9-F1
#
_entry.id   AF-A0A4Y2CXR9-F1
#
_cell.length_a   1.000
_cell.length_b   1.000
_cell.length_c   1.000
_cell.angle_alpha   90.00
_cell.angle_beta   90.00
_cell.angle_gamma   90.00
#
_symmetry.space_group_name_H-M   'P 1'
#
loop_
_entity.id
_entity.type
_entity.pdbx_description
1 polymer ?
#
loop_
_entity_poly.entity_id
_entity_poly.type
_entity_poly.pdbx_seq_one_letter_code
_entity_poly.pdbx_strand_id
1 'polypeptide(L)'
;MTETRDKRKTWYDKNAVKREFRVGDLVLVLATSKPNKMAVQWTGPGVIESKLSETNYIVRMEGKKDKTQIYHINLLKPYHQRLERVNLLVNGEENQEREAE
;
A
#
# COMPACT_ATOMS: atom_id res chain seq x y z
N MET A 1 20.27 -20.86 -29.47
CA MET A 1 18.91 -20.64 -28.90
C MET A 1 18.91 -19.81 -27.62
N THR A 2 19.89 -20.00 -26.73
CA THR A 2 20.07 -19.24 -25.48
C THR A 2 20.35 -17.75 -25.73
N GLU A 3 21.23 -17.42 -26.67
CA GLU A 3 21.60 -16.03 -26.97
C GLU A 3 20.42 -15.15 -27.39
N THR A 4 19.47 -15.68 -28.17
CA THR A 4 18.26 -14.96 -28.55
C THR A 4 17.32 -14.76 -27.35
N ARG A 5 17.26 -15.73 -26.43
CA ARG A 5 16.48 -15.63 -25.19
C ARG A 5 17.04 -14.56 -24.26
N ASP A 6 18.36 -14.52 -24.13
CA ASP A 6 19.05 -13.59 -23.23
C ASP A 6 18.95 -12.15 -23.75
N LYS A 7 19.11 -11.93 -25.06
CA LYS A 7 18.88 -10.63 -25.70
C LYS A 7 17.45 -10.10 -25.47
N ARG A 8 16.44 -10.98 -25.61
CA ARG A 8 15.03 -10.61 -25.36
C ARG A 8 14.79 -10.24 -23.89
N LYS A 9 15.35 -11.01 -22.96
CA LYS A 9 15.23 -10.74 -21.52
C LYS A 9 15.85 -9.38 -21.18
N THR A 10 17.06 -9.10 -21.65
CA THR A 10 17.73 -7.81 -21.41
C THR A 10 16.93 -6.64 -21.95
N TRP A 11 16.32 -6.78 -23.14
CA TRP A 11 15.48 -5.73 -23.71
C TRP A 11 14.19 -5.52 -22.90
N TYR A 12 13.53 -6.61 -22.50
CA TYR A 12 12.31 -6.56 -21.70
C TYR A 12 12.55 -5.93 -20.31
N ASP A 13 13.64 -6.33 -19.66
CA ASP A 13 13.99 -5.88 -18.30
C ASP A 13 14.70 -4.51 -18.29
N LYS A 14 14.93 -3.88 -19.45
CA LYS A 14 15.73 -2.64 -19.56
C LYS A 14 15.26 -1.51 -18.64
N ASN A 15 13.95 -1.41 -18.41
CA ASN A 15 13.32 -0.41 -17.54
C ASN A 15 12.76 -1.01 -16.25
N ALA A 16 13.09 -2.26 -15.94
CA ALA A 16 12.61 -2.93 -14.73
C ALA A 16 13.33 -2.36 -13.51
N VAL A 17 12.56 -1.74 -12.62
CA VAL A 17 13.07 -1.24 -11.34
C VAL A 17 12.95 -2.36 -10.31
N LYS A 18 14.05 -2.65 -9.60
CA LYS A 18 14.00 -3.53 -8.42
C LYS A 18 13.11 -2.89 -7.36
N ARG A 19 12.05 -3.60 -7.02
CA ARG A 19 11.12 -3.27 -5.94
C ARG A 19 11.23 -4.36 -4.89
N GLU A 20 11.21 -3.98 -3.63
CA GLU A 20 11.22 -4.92 -2.51
C GLU A 20 10.36 -4.39 -1.37
N PHE A 21 9.82 -5.31 -0.59
CA PHE A 21 9.11 -5.03 0.65
C PHE A 21 9.73 -5.85 1.78
N ARG A 22 9.68 -5.30 2.98
CA ARG A 22 10.14 -5.93 4.22
C ARG A 22 8.96 -6.46 5.00
N VAL A 23 9.22 -7.45 5.85
CA VAL A 23 8.22 -7.94 6.81
C VAL A 23 7.84 -6.78 7.73
N GLY A 24 6.53 -6.57 7.89
CA GLY A 24 5.96 -5.44 8.63
C GLY A 24 5.58 -4.24 7.78
N ASP A 25 6.02 -4.15 6.53
CA ASP A 25 5.65 -3.02 5.66
C ASP A 25 4.14 -3.00 5.39
N LEU A 26 3.56 -1.79 5.42
CA LEU A 26 2.19 -1.57 5.02
C LEU A 26 2.09 -1.42 3.50
N VAL A 27 1.18 -2.18 2.90
CA VAL A 27 0.98 -2.23 1.46
C VAL A 27 -0.49 -2.14 1.08
N LEU A 28 -0.76 -1.53 -0.07
CA LEU A 28 -2.02 -1.64 -0.78
C LEU A 28 -1.98 -2.85 -1.70
N VAL A 29 -3.10 -3.57 -1.74
CA VAL A 29 -3.29 -4.75 -2.58
C VAL A 29 -4.28 -4.43 -3.69
N LEU A 30 -3.94 -4.75 -4.93
CA LEU A 30 -4.87 -4.63 -6.05
C LEU A 30 -5.96 -5.69 -5.92
N ALA A 31 -7.24 -5.28 -5.88
CA ALA A 31 -8.34 -6.23 -5.92
C ALA A 31 -8.24 -7.09 -7.20
N THR A 32 -8.35 -8.41 -7.08
CA THR A 32 -8.30 -9.35 -8.22
C THR A 32 -9.70 -9.75 -8.66
N SER A 33 -10.62 -9.97 -7.71
CA SER A 33 -12.03 -10.23 -7.98
C SER A 33 -12.81 -8.92 -8.08
N LYS A 34 -13.46 -8.69 -9.22
CA LYS A 34 -14.22 -7.47 -9.51
C LYS A 34 -15.50 -7.81 -10.25
N PRO A 35 -16.60 -7.09 -9.98
CA PRO A 35 -17.85 -7.26 -10.73
C PRO A 35 -17.75 -6.78 -12.18
N ASN A 36 -16.87 -5.81 -12.48
CA ASN A 36 -16.63 -5.31 -13.83
C ASN A 36 -15.21 -4.72 -14.00
N LYS A 37 -14.82 -4.41 -15.24
CA LYS A 37 -13.48 -3.91 -15.61
C LYS A 37 -13.15 -2.53 -14.99
N MET A 38 -14.15 -1.70 -14.69
CA MET A 38 -13.95 -0.36 -14.14
C MET A 38 -13.90 -0.34 -12.61
N ALA A 39 -14.33 -1.41 -11.93
CA ALA A 39 -14.29 -1.55 -10.47
C ALA A 39 -12.88 -1.88 -9.93
N VAL A 40 -11.82 -1.51 -10.66
CA VAL A 40 -10.44 -1.77 -10.28
C VAL A 40 -9.99 -0.82 -9.19
N GLN A 41 -9.90 -1.31 -7.97
CA GLN A 41 -9.46 -0.53 -6.82
C GLN A 41 -8.26 -1.16 -6.10
N TRP A 42 -7.47 -0.30 -5.46
CA TRP A 42 -6.46 -0.67 -4.47
C TRP A 42 -7.14 -0.73 -3.10
N THR A 43 -6.88 -1.79 -2.34
CA THR A 43 -7.54 -2.08 -1.06
C THR A 43 -6.48 -2.32 0.01
N GLY A 44 -6.79 -1.98 1.25
CA GLY A 44 -5.89 -2.12 2.38
C GLY A 44 -5.41 -0.79 2.93
N PRO A 45 -4.84 -0.81 4.13
CA PRO A 45 -3.51 -1.39 4.33
C PRO A 45 -3.53 -2.88 4.66
N GLY A 46 -2.64 -3.63 4.01
CA GLY A 46 -2.21 -4.97 4.40
C GLY A 46 -0.80 -4.93 4.97
N VAL A 47 -0.45 -5.91 5.78
CA VAL A 47 0.89 -6.05 6.35
C VAL A 47 1.60 -7.18 5.64
N ILE A 48 2.84 -6.95 5.18
CA ILE A 48 3.70 -8.03 4.70
C ILE A 48 4.08 -8.93 5.89
N GLU A 49 3.66 -10.18 5.85
CA GLU A 49 3.97 -11.16 6.90
C GLU A 49 5.26 -11.92 6.61
N SER A 50 5.49 -12.28 5.34
CA SER A 50 6.73 -12.95 4.92
C SER A 50 6.98 -12.82 3.43
N LYS A 51 8.25 -13.00 3.03
CA LYS A 51 8.70 -13.03 1.64
C LYS A 51 8.90 -14.48 1.21
N LEU A 52 8.14 -14.95 0.23
CA LEU A 52 8.25 -16.30 -0.34
C LEU A 52 9.32 -16.38 -1.42
N SER A 53 9.39 -15.35 -2.27
CA SER A 53 10.39 -15.24 -3.34
C SER A 53 10.72 -13.77 -3.58
N GLU A 54 11.59 -13.49 -4.55
CA GLU A 54 11.85 -12.10 -4.98
C GLU A 54 10.57 -11.35 -5.39
N THR A 55 9.59 -12.08 -5.92
CA THR A 55 8.38 -11.51 -6.50
C THR A 55 7.10 -11.86 -5.76
N ASN A 56 7.07 -12.86 -4.89
CA ASN A 56 5.86 -13.29 -4.17
C ASN A 56 5.98 -13.03 -2.66
N TYR A 57 4.93 -12.47 -2.09
CA TYR A 57 4.84 -12.08 -0.68
C TYR A 57 3.54 -12.59 -0.06
N ILE A 58 3.60 -12.96 1.21
CA ILE A 58 2.39 -13.24 2.01
C ILE A 58 1.95 -11.93 2.64
N VAL A 59 0.71 -11.54 2.36
CA VAL A 59 0.11 -10.31 2.88
C VAL A 59 -1.06 -10.67 3.78
N ARG A 60 -1.03 -10.13 5.00
CA ARG A 60 -2.12 -10.23 5.95
C ARG A 60 -3.04 -9.02 5.79
N MET A 61 -4.34 -9.28 5.59
CA MET A 61 -5.36 -8.24 5.39
C MET A 61 -6.44 -8.39 6.45
N GLU A 62 -6.74 -7.30 7.16
CA GLU A 62 -7.86 -7.28 8.10
C GLU A 62 -9.19 -7.17 7.32
N GLY A 63 -10.15 -8.05 7.63
CA GLY A 63 -11.49 -8.04 7.03
C GLY A 63 -11.74 -9.05 5.89
N LYS A 64 -10.76 -9.85 5.47
CA LYS A 64 -10.99 -11.01 4.58
C LYS A 64 -11.15 -12.31 5.36
N LYS A 65 -11.95 -13.25 4.83
CA LYS A 65 -12.14 -14.60 5.40
C LYS A 65 -10.81 -15.33 5.57
N ASP A 66 -9.96 -15.27 4.54
CA ASP A 66 -8.57 -15.70 4.61
C ASP A 66 -7.74 -14.51 5.09
N LYS A 67 -7.26 -14.59 6.34
CA LYS A 67 -6.47 -13.51 6.95
C LYS A 67 -5.19 -13.24 6.18
N THR A 68 -4.64 -14.24 5.49
CA THR A 68 -3.34 -14.20 4.82
C THR A 68 -3.45 -14.77 3.42
N GLN A 69 -2.89 -14.06 2.42
CA GLN A 69 -2.91 -14.52 1.03
C GLN A 69 -1.60 -14.15 0.32
N ILE A 70 -1.23 -14.95 -0.69
CA ILE A 70 -0.03 -14.73 -1.50
C ILE A 70 -0.33 -13.75 -2.63
N TYR A 71 0.52 -12.75 -2.78
CA TYR A 71 0.45 -11.78 -3.86
C TYR A 71 1.80 -11.63 -4.58
N HIS A 72 1.73 -11.47 -5.90
CA HIS A 72 2.87 -11.03 -6.68
C HIS A 72 3.13 -9.53 -6.46
N ILE A 73 4.39 -9.10 -6.49
CA ILE A 73 4.83 -7.73 -6.21
C ILE A 73 4.14 -6.68 -7.08
N ASN A 74 3.74 -7.04 -8.30
CA ASN A 74 2.99 -6.15 -9.21
C ASN A 74 1.57 -5.81 -8.72
N LEU A 75 1.02 -6.62 -7.81
CA LEU A 75 -0.28 -6.38 -7.18
C LEU A 75 -0.16 -5.60 -5.87
N LEU A 76 1.05 -5.14 -5.53
CA LEU A 76 1.36 -4.46 -4.28
C LEU A 76 1.86 -3.03 -4.55
N LYS A 77 1.47 -2.11 -3.69
CA LYS A 77 2.03 -0.75 -3.62
C LYS A 77 2.35 -0.40 -2.17
N PRO A 78 3.38 0.41 -1.90
CA PRO A 78 3.58 0.96 -0.56
C PRO A 78 2.34 1.73 -0.10
N TYR A 79 1.92 1.50 1.14
CA TYR A 79 0.88 2.29 1.78
C TYR A 79 1.50 3.48 2.51
N HIS A 80 1.18 4.69 2.07
CA HIS A 80 1.58 5.91 2.77
C HIS A 80 0.41 6.42 3.60
N GLN A 81 0.53 6.29 4.92
CA GLN A 81 -0.49 6.79 5.85
C GLN A 81 -0.60 8.30 5.69
N ARG A 82 -1.84 8.79 5.57
CA ARG A 82 -2.10 10.23 5.55
C ARG A 82 -1.79 10.78 6.94
N LEU A 83 -0.98 11.83 7.01
CA LEU A 83 -0.77 12.58 8.26
C LEU A 83 -2.14 13.05 8.78
N GLU A 84 -2.42 12.76 10.05
CA GLU A 84 -3.64 13.22 10.69
C GLU A 84 -3.61 14.76 10.74
N ARG A 85 -4.56 15.38 10.05
CA ARG A 85 -4.81 16.81 10.21
C ARG A 85 -5.73 16.96 11.40
N VAL A 86 -5.15 17.28 12.54
CA VAL A 86 -5.92 17.68 13.72
C VAL A 86 -6.35 19.13 13.51
N ASN A 87 -7.65 19.37 13.33
CA ASN A 87 -8.18 20.72 13.35
C ASN A 87 -8.27 21.16 14.82
N LEU A 88 -7.34 22.01 15.25
CA LEU A 88 -7.38 22.62 16.58
C LEU A 88 -8.38 23.78 16.55
N LEU A 89 -9.51 23.61 17.23
CA LEU A 89 -10.41 24.72 17.55
C LEU A 89 -9.90 25.37 18.83
N VAL A 90 -9.25 26.52 18.70
CA VAL A 90 -8.89 27.34 19.86
C VAL A 90 -10.11 28.17 20.19
N ASN A 91 -10.84 27.78 21.23
CA ASN A 91 -11.84 28.64 21.83
C ASN A 91 -11.08 29.76 22.54
N GLY A 92 -11.03 30.93 21.91
CA GLY A 92 -10.57 32.14 22.59
C GLY A 92 -11.54 32.42 23.73
N GLU A 93 -11.04 32.41 24.96
CA GLU A 93 -11.78 32.95 26.09
C GLU A 93 -11.97 34.45 25.80
N GLU A 94 -13.20 34.85 25.47
CA GLU A 94 -13.60 36.24 25.57
C GLU A 94 -13.34 36.67 27.01
N ASN A 95 -12.30 37.46 27.24
CA ASN A 95 -12.16 38.25 28.45
C ASN A 95 -13.38 39.16 28.54
N GLN A 96 -14.42 38.70 29.22
CA GLN A 96 -15.40 39.58 29.83
C GLN A 96 -14.65 40.31 30.95
N GLU A 97 -14.08 41.47 30.62
CA GLU A 97 -13.80 42.50 31.61
C GLU A 97 -15.14 42.84 32.27
N ARG A 98 -15.40 42.23 33.43
CA ARG A 98 -16.49 42.63 34.31
C ARG A 98 -16.07 43.91 35.03
N GLU A 99 -16.95 44.88 34.93
CA GLU A 99 -16.95 46.20 35.58
C GLU A 99 -16.56 46.15 37.07
N ALA A 100 -15.73 47.10 37.53
CA ALA A 100 -15.77 47.62 38.89
C ALA A 100 -15.10 49.01 38.99
N GLU A 101 -15.94 50.00 39.35
CA GLU A 101 -15.70 51.36 39.88
C GLU A 101 -14.99 52.44 39.04
#